data_AF-A0A7Y3NIC6-F1
#
_entry.id   AF-A0A7Y3NIC6-F1
#
_cell.length_a   1.000
_cell.length_b   1.000
_cell.length_c   1.000
_cell.angle_alpha   90.00
_cell.angle_beta   90.00
_cell.angle_gamma   90.00
#
_symmetry.space_group_name_H-M   'P 1'
#
loop_
_entity.id
_entity.type
_entity.pdbx_description
1 polymer ?
#
loop_
_entity_poly.entity_id
_entity_poly.type
_entity_poly.pdbx_seq_one_letter_code
_entity_poly.pdbx_strand_id
1 'polypeptide(L)'
;MKGFNGSWSTLLNTTTYNLNTLNCVFVLPGSSSAQVYVGTDKSIYDSSNNGSSWSPMQGSPIGSLALAVSGTTLYADGQLGASTSGLNVDSAGTWKNILNNSQFGNTTALVVDTILLPSATTILCGTNEGLAISVDSGATWCTFSSPATAGLGTNSIAGLWLQ
;
A
#
# COMPACT_ATOMS: atom_id res chain seq x y z
N MET A 1 -7.57 -11.15 -12.11
CA MET A 1 -6.15 -10.86 -12.42
C MET A 1 -5.74 -11.75 -13.59
N LYS A 2 -4.97 -11.23 -14.56
CA LYS A 2 -4.53 -12.00 -15.73
C LYS A 2 -3.45 -12.97 -15.27
N GLY A 3 -3.56 -14.26 -15.63
CA GLY A 3 -2.49 -15.21 -15.38
C GLY A 3 -1.28 -14.88 -16.25
N PHE A 4 -0.08 -15.15 -15.75
CA PHE A 4 1.20 -14.88 -16.42
C PHE A 4 1.38 -15.62 -17.78
N ASN A 5 0.41 -16.46 -18.18
CA ASN A 5 0.45 -17.29 -19.40
C ASN A 5 -0.52 -16.79 -20.50
N GLY A 6 -1.06 -15.57 -20.40
CA GLY A 6 -1.93 -15.00 -21.44
C GLY A 6 -3.41 -15.42 -21.35
N SER A 7 -3.75 -16.36 -20.47
CA SER A 7 -5.13 -16.71 -20.14
C SER A 7 -5.55 -16.15 -18.77
N TRP A 8 -6.83 -15.82 -18.63
CA TRP A 8 -7.40 -15.42 -17.35
C TRP A 8 -7.63 -16.67 -16.48
N SER A 9 -7.06 -16.67 -15.28
CA SER A 9 -7.30 -17.68 -14.26
C SER A 9 -7.46 -17.00 -12.90
N THR A 10 -8.38 -17.50 -12.08
CA THR A 10 -8.56 -16.99 -10.72
C THR A 10 -7.38 -17.42 -9.85
N LEU A 11 -6.63 -16.45 -9.33
CA LEU A 11 -5.48 -16.69 -8.44
C LEU A 11 -5.88 -16.61 -6.97
N LEU A 12 -6.72 -15.64 -6.60
CA LEU A 12 -7.30 -15.50 -5.26
C LEU A 12 -8.83 -15.52 -5.37
N ASN A 13 -9.47 -16.45 -4.66
CA ASN A 13 -10.91 -16.64 -4.69
C ASN A 13 -11.56 -16.12 -3.40
N THR A 14 -12.41 -15.11 -3.51
CA THR A 14 -13.08 -14.48 -2.36
C THR A 14 -13.96 -15.45 -1.57
N THR A 15 -14.54 -16.48 -2.20
CA THR A 15 -15.35 -17.47 -1.48
C THR A 15 -14.51 -18.43 -0.65
N THR A 16 -13.35 -18.85 -1.16
CA THR A 16 -12.41 -19.72 -0.43
C THR A 16 -11.88 -19.06 0.84
N TYR A 17 -11.67 -17.74 0.80
CA TYR A 17 -11.09 -16.98 1.90
C TYR A 17 -12.11 -16.13 2.67
N ASN A 18 -13.41 -16.27 2.36
CA ASN A 18 -14.51 -15.47 2.92
C ASN A 18 -14.25 -13.96 2.86
N LEU A 19 -13.72 -13.45 1.75
CA LEU A 19 -13.41 -12.03 1.53
C LEU A 19 -14.61 -11.35 0.88
N ASN A 20 -14.86 -10.08 1.23
CA ASN A 20 -15.88 -9.29 0.54
C ASN A 20 -15.29 -8.54 -0.65
N THR A 21 -14.04 -8.06 -0.53
CA THR A 21 -13.40 -7.26 -1.57
C THR A 21 -11.93 -7.60 -1.76
N LEU A 22 -11.47 -7.43 -3.00
CA LEU A 22 -10.06 -7.35 -3.38
C LEU A 22 -9.82 -5.93 -3.87
N ASN A 23 -9.06 -5.16 -3.12
CA ASN A 23 -8.99 -3.71 -3.30
C ASN A 23 -7.78 -3.29 -4.12
N CYS A 24 -6.63 -3.89 -3.85
CA CYS A 24 -5.37 -3.55 -4.49
C CYS A 24 -4.47 -4.78 -4.64
N VAL A 25 -3.48 -4.66 -5.53
CA VAL A 25 -2.47 -5.69 -5.75
C VAL A 25 -1.11 -5.05 -5.97
N PHE A 26 -0.10 -5.68 -5.40
CA PHE A 26 1.29 -5.36 -5.66
C PHE A 26 2.05 -6.62 -6.07
N VAL A 27 2.87 -6.52 -7.11
CA VAL A 27 3.64 -7.65 -7.64
C VAL A 27 5.12 -7.28 -7.62
N LEU A 28 5.89 -8.02 -6.84
CA LEU A 28 7.35 -8.02 -6.89
C LEU A 28 7.81 -9.13 -7.83
N PRO A 29 8.32 -8.81 -9.02
CA PRO A 29 8.89 -9.82 -9.90
C PRO A 29 10.15 -10.42 -9.26
N GLY A 30 10.23 -11.75 -9.23
CA GLY A 30 11.45 -12.48 -8.90
C GLY A 30 11.94 -13.29 -10.09
N SER A 31 13.17 -13.83 -9.98
CA SER A 31 13.82 -14.56 -11.07
C SER A 31 13.14 -15.88 -11.44
N SER A 32 12.41 -16.50 -10.50
CA SER A 32 11.70 -17.78 -10.68
C SER A 32 10.24 -17.74 -10.26
N SER A 33 9.92 -16.95 -9.24
CA SER A 33 8.55 -16.67 -8.81
C SER A 33 8.42 -15.22 -8.41
N ALA A 34 7.24 -14.65 -8.62
CA ALA A 34 6.84 -13.36 -8.11
C ALA A 34 6.27 -13.51 -6.70
N GLN A 35 6.64 -12.55 -5.85
CA GLN A 35 5.93 -12.30 -4.60
C GLN A 35 4.75 -11.38 -4.92
N VAL A 36 3.55 -11.73 -4.48
CA VAL A 36 2.31 -10.98 -4.72
C VAL A 36 1.67 -10.64 -3.40
N TYR A 37 1.21 -9.40 -3.26
CA TYR A 37 0.43 -8.93 -2.13
C TYR A 37 -0.93 -8.44 -2.62
N VAL A 38 -1.99 -8.73 -1.87
CA VAL A 38 -3.35 -8.29 -2.18
C VAL A 38 -3.97 -7.69 -0.93
N GLY A 39 -4.35 -6.42 -1.01
CA GLY A 39 -5.13 -5.76 0.03
C GLY A 39 -6.61 -6.16 -0.08
N THR A 40 -7.19 -6.53 1.05
CA THR A 40 -8.60 -6.99 1.14
C THR A 40 -9.32 -6.23 2.24
N ASP A 41 -10.62 -6.49 2.39
CA ASP A 41 -11.41 -5.98 3.51
C ASP A 41 -10.98 -6.53 4.88
N LYS A 42 -10.24 -7.65 4.93
CA LYS A 42 -9.89 -8.36 6.18
C LYS A 42 -8.42 -8.36 6.56
N SER A 43 -7.53 -8.32 5.59
CA SER A 43 -6.08 -8.41 5.78
C SER A 43 -5.36 -8.16 4.46
N ILE A 44 -4.04 -8.01 4.50
CA ILE A 44 -3.19 -8.16 3.33
C ILE A 44 -2.86 -9.64 3.20
N TYR A 45 -3.15 -10.22 2.03
CA TYR A 45 -2.78 -11.59 1.71
C TYR A 45 -1.49 -11.59 0.89
N ASP A 46 -0.60 -12.52 1.18
CA ASP A 46 0.67 -12.68 0.48
C ASP A 46 0.78 -14.05 -0.22
N SER A 47 1.52 -14.07 -1.32
CA SER A 47 1.82 -15.27 -2.09
C SER A 47 3.24 -15.21 -2.63
N SER A 48 4.05 -16.22 -2.30
CA SER A 48 5.43 -16.37 -2.79
C SER A 48 5.57 -17.24 -4.03
N ASN A 49 4.45 -17.73 -4.59
CA ASN A 49 4.39 -18.71 -5.65
C ASN A 49 3.48 -18.31 -6.81
N ASN A 50 3.63 -17.07 -7.29
CA ASN A 50 2.88 -16.52 -8.43
C ASN A 50 1.36 -16.49 -8.22
N GLY A 51 0.88 -16.43 -6.97
CA GLY A 51 -0.55 -16.43 -6.65
C GLY A 51 -1.19 -17.82 -6.64
N SER A 52 -0.40 -18.90 -6.55
CA SER A 52 -0.94 -20.27 -6.50
C SER A 52 -1.51 -20.63 -5.12
N SER A 53 -0.97 -20.04 -4.06
CA SER A 53 -1.49 -20.13 -2.69
C SER A 53 -1.28 -18.82 -1.95
N TRP A 54 -2.16 -18.55 -0.98
CA TRP A 54 -2.19 -17.29 -0.24
C TRP A 54 -2.25 -17.50 1.27
N SER A 55 -1.54 -16.66 2.01
CA SER A 55 -1.60 -16.59 3.47
C SER A 55 -1.95 -15.17 3.92
N PRO A 56 -2.74 -14.99 4.99
CA PRO A 56 -2.95 -13.66 5.56
C PRO A 56 -1.72 -13.20 6.34
N MET A 57 -1.32 -11.94 6.15
CA MET A 57 -0.26 -11.31 6.93
C MET A 57 -0.79 -10.94 8.32
N GLN A 58 -0.20 -11.54 9.35
CA GLN A 58 -0.64 -11.32 10.73
C GLN A 58 -0.44 -9.87 11.15
N GLY A 59 -1.47 -9.30 11.77
CA GLY A 59 -1.46 -7.91 12.24
C GLY A 59 -1.46 -6.86 11.12
N SER A 60 -1.66 -7.24 9.85
CA SER A 60 -1.75 -6.28 8.76
C SER A 60 -2.94 -5.34 8.93
N PRO A 61 -2.88 -4.12 8.36
CA PRO A 61 -4.06 -3.29 8.26
C PRO A 61 -5.16 -3.98 7.44
N ILE A 62 -6.40 -3.59 7.72
CA ILE A 62 -7.59 -4.06 7.03
C ILE A 62 -8.13 -2.95 6.11
N GLY A 63 -8.78 -3.35 5.03
CA GLY A 63 -9.38 -2.41 4.09
C GLY A 63 -8.36 -1.63 3.26
N SER A 64 -7.14 -2.12 3.12
CA SER A 64 -6.09 -1.45 2.33
C SER A 64 -6.52 -1.27 0.88
N LEU A 65 -6.40 -0.05 0.37
CA LEU A 65 -6.71 0.34 -1.00
C LEU A 65 -5.44 0.55 -1.83
N ALA A 66 -4.27 0.54 -1.20
CA ALA A 66 -2.98 0.66 -1.86
C ALA A 66 -1.84 0.01 -1.07
N LEU A 67 -0.82 -0.42 -1.81
CA LEU A 67 0.35 -1.13 -1.30
C LEU A 67 1.61 -0.63 -2.02
N ALA A 68 2.72 -0.58 -1.31
CA ALA A 68 4.05 -0.37 -1.90
C ALA A 68 5.14 -1.11 -1.14
N VAL A 69 6.23 -1.45 -1.82
CA VAL A 69 7.37 -2.14 -1.24
C VAL A 69 8.67 -1.39 -1.54
N SER A 70 9.47 -1.18 -0.50
CA SER A 70 10.87 -0.74 -0.62
C SER A 70 11.77 -1.75 0.08
N GLY A 71 12.61 -2.46 -0.69
CA GLY A 71 13.44 -3.55 -0.16
C GLY A 71 12.58 -4.61 0.53
N THR A 72 12.76 -4.79 1.84
CA THR A 72 11.99 -5.73 2.67
C THR A 72 10.84 -5.07 3.44
N THR A 73 10.58 -3.79 3.19
CA THR A 73 9.60 -3.00 3.93
C THR A 73 8.35 -2.84 3.09
N LEU A 74 7.20 -3.22 3.66
CA LEU A 74 5.88 -3.10 3.03
C LEU A 74 5.13 -1.92 3.64
N TYR A 75 4.50 -1.13 2.80
CA TYR A 75 3.66 0.00 3.17
C TYR A 75 2.24 -0.26 2.70
N ALA A 76 1.27 0.06 3.55
CA ALA A 76 -0.14 -0.13 3.25
C ALA A 76 -1.00 0.91 3.96
N ASP A 77 -2.00 1.42 3.27
CA ASP A 77 -3.07 2.16 3.94
C ASP A 77 -4.05 1.21 4.63
N GLY A 78 -4.93 1.79 5.43
CA GLY A 78 -6.02 1.06 6.07
C GLY A 78 -5.97 1.16 7.59
N GLN A 79 -6.85 0.41 8.22
CA GLN A 79 -7.03 0.43 9.66
C GLN A 79 -6.13 -0.61 10.33
N LEU A 80 -5.30 -0.18 11.29
CA LEU A 80 -4.44 -1.06 12.07
C LEU A 80 -4.96 -1.16 13.52
N GLY A 81 -5.49 -2.33 13.90
CA GLY A 81 -6.03 -2.56 15.24
C GLY A 81 -7.15 -1.59 15.61
N ALA A 82 -7.10 -1.05 16.83
CA ALA A 82 -8.06 -0.06 17.32
C ALA A 82 -7.74 1.39 16.88
N SER A 83 -6.66 1.60 16.11
CA SER A 83 -6.26 2.93 15.65
C SER A 83 -7.15 3.42 14.50
N THR A 84 -7.08 4.72 14.22
CA THR A 84 -7.67 5.32 13.02
C THR A 84 -6.96 4.80 11.77
N SER A 85 -7.66 4.80 10.63
CA SER A 85 -7.03 4.51 9.34
C SER A 85 -5.86 5.46 9.07
N GLY A 86 -4.88 4.97 8.31
CA GLY A 86 -3.69 5.74 7.96
C GLY A 86 -2.68 4.91 7.19
N LEU A 87 -1.47 5.45 7.00
CA LEU A 87 -0.36 4.69 6.45
C LEU A 87 0.30 3.86 7.54
N ASN A 88 0.49 2.58 7.23
CA ASN A 88 1.13 1.59 8.07
C ASN A 88 2.33 1.01 7.35
N VAL A 89 3.31 0.58 8.14
CA VAL A 89 4.53 -0.05 7.63
C VAL A 89 4.76 -1.36 8.36
N ASP A 90 5.13 -2.39 7.60
CA ASP A 90 5.70 -3.62 8.12
C ASP A 90 7.21 -3.59 7.96
N SER A 91 7.90 -3.57 9.10
CA SER A 91 9.34 -3.79 9.16
C SER A 91 9.61 -5.06 9.96
N ALA A 92 9.95 -6.14 9.24
CA ALA A 92 10.28 -7.46 9.80
C ALA A 92 9.12 -8.21 10.49
N GLY A 93 7.92 -8.15 9.92
CA GLY A 93 6.74 -8.89 10.36
C GLY A 93 5.96 -8.21 11.50
N THR A 94 6.21 -6.92 11.73
CA THR A 94 5.49 -6.11 12.72
C THR A 94 4.98 -4.84 12.08
N TRP A 95 3.66 -4.70 12.06
CA TRP A 95 2.97 -3.53 11.55
C TRP A 95 2.93 -2.40 12.57
N LYS A 96 3.22 -1.19 12.13
CA LYS A 96 3.06 0.04 12.90
C LYS A 96 2.44 1.13 12.03
N ASN A 97 1.62 1.97 12.64
CA ASN A 97 1.14 3.17 11.98
C ASN A 97 2.25 4.24 11.95
N ILE A 98 2.47 4.88 10.81
CA ILE A 98 3.47 5.95 10.62
C ILE A 98 2.86 7.27 10.15
N LEU A 99 1.59 7.27 9.78
CA LEU A 99 0.80 8.47 9.50
C LEU A 99 -0.67 8.17 9.81
N ASN A 100 -1.31 8.97 10.67
CA ASN A 100 -2.73 8.80 11.00
C ASN A 100 -3.60 9.78 10.22
N ASN A 101 -4.81 9.36 9.83
CA ASN A 101 -5.80 10.24 9.21
C ASN A 101 -6.22 11.39 10.12
N SER A 102 -6.12 11.27 11.45
CA SER A 102 -6.36 12.42 12.35
C SER A 102 -5.38 13.59 12.14
N GLN A 103 -4.21 13.31 11.55
CA GLN A 103 -3.18 14.30 11.25
C GLN A 103 -3.31 14.86 9.82
N PHE A 104 -4.20 14.28 8.99
CA PHE A 104 -4.27 14.52 7.54
C PHE A 104 -5.68 14.52 6.92
N GLY A 105 -6.70 14.45 7.76
CA GLY A 105 -8.08 14.25 7.40
C GLY A 105 -8.39 12.88 6.78
N ASN A 106 -9.66 12.61 6.52
CA ASN A 106 -10.20 11.26 6.27
C ASN A 106 -9.71 10.72 4.91
N THR A 107 -8.49 10.18 4.90
CA THR A 107 -7.83 9.69 3.68
C THR A 107 -8.34 8.33 3.26
N THR A 108 -8.87 8.26 2.03
CA THR A 108 -9.45 7.08 1.36
C THR A 108 -8.61 6.56 0.18
N ALA A 109 -7.47 7.16 -0.11
CA ALA A 109 -6.57 6.64 -1.13
C ALA A 109 -5.16 7.05 -0.77
N LEU A 110 -4.24 6.09 -0.76
CA LEU A 110 -2.84 6.34 -0.46
C LEU A 110 -2.00 5.81 -1.62
N VAL A 111 -1.64 6.63 -2.61
CA VAL A 111 -0.57 6.19 -3.51
C VAL A 111 0.72 6.27 -2.71
N VAL A 112 1.27 5.13 -2.31
CA VAL A 112 2.62 5.05 -1.78
C VAL A 112 3.52 4.78 -2.96
N ASP A 113 4.35 5.75 -3.30
CA ASP A 113 5.51 5.47 -4.14
C ASP A 113 6.73 5.58 -3.24
N THR A 114 7.38 4.45 -3.02
CA THR A 114 8.72 4.43 -2.46
C THR A 114 9.66 4.43 -3.65
N ILE A 115 10.40 5.53 -3.83
CA ILE A 115 11.45 5.58 -4.85
C ILE A 115 12.30 4.32 -4.69
N LEU A 116 12.37 3.47 -5.71
CA LEU A 116 13.06 2.16 -5.66
C LEU A 116 14.58 2.31 -5.71
N LEU A 117 15.14 3.23 -4.92
CA LEU A 117 16.58 3.33 -4.73
C LEU A 117 16.99 2.51 -3.49
N PRO A 118 18.14 1.81 -3.53
CA PRO A 118 18.63 1.00 -2.40
C PRO A 118 18.81 1.74 -1.06
N SER A 119 18.70 3.07 -1.07
CA SER A 119 18.78 3.97 0.10
C SER A 119 17.59 4.91 0.22
N ALA A 120 16.47 4.61 -0.44
CA ALA A 120 15.32 5.51 -0.45
C ALA A 120 14.61 5.53 0.90
N THR A 121 14.81 6.63 1.60
CA THR A 121 14.03 7.04 2.76
C THR A 121 12.82 7.89 2.36
N THR A 122 12.65 8.16 1.06
CA THR A 122 11.57 9.00 0.57
C THR A 122 10.30 8.20 0.39
N ILE A 123 9.23 8.64 1.07
CA ILE A 123 7.88 8.11 0.94
C ILE A 123 7.01 9.26 0.44
N LEU A 124 6.38 9.05 -0.71
CA LEU A 124 5.34 9.93 -1.22
C LEU A 124 3.99 9.31 -0.92
N CYS A 125 3.08 10.10 -0.36
CA CYS A 125 1.72 9.68 -0.04
C CYS A 125 0.74 10.67 -0.64
N GLY A 126 0.13 10.28 -1.76
CA GLY A 126 -1.01 11.00 -2.29
C GLY A 126 -2.27 10.66 -1.51
N THR A 127 -2.94 11.65 -0.94
CA THR A 127 -4.22 11.53 -0.24
C THR A 127 -5.34 12.21 -1.03
N ASN A 128 -6.57 12.13 -0.52
CA ASN A 128 -7.71 12.94 -0.99
C ASN A 128 -7.70 14.38 -0.43
N GLU A 129 -6.77 14.68 0.49
CA GLU A 129 -6.58 15.99 1.11
C GLU A 129 -5.25 16.65 0.71
N GLY A 130 -4.46 16.00 -0.14
CA GLY A 130 -3.22 16.56 -0.69
C GLY A 130 -2.06 15.56 -0.76
N LEU A 131 -0.84 16.07 -0.58
CA LEU A 131 0.40 15.28 -0.65
C LEU A 131 1.09 15.27 0.72
N ALA A 132 1.53 14.09 1.16
CA ALA A 132 2.49 13.95 2.24
C ALA A 132 3.82 13.43 1.69
N ILE A 133 4.93 14.01 2.13
CA ILE A 133 6.28 13.58 1.77
C ILE A 133 7.06 13.35 3.05
N SER A 134 7.59 12.15 3.20
CA SER A 134 8.66 11.88 4.16
C SER A 134 9.96 11.67 3.40
N VAL A 135 11.07 12.13 3.97
CA VAL A 135 12.43 11.89 3.44
C VAL A 135 13.30 11.08 4.42
N ASP A 136 12.69 10.52 5.46
CA ASP A 136 13.33 9.82 6.57
C ASP A 136 12.57 8.55 6.98
N SER A 137 12.02 7.83 5.99
CA SER A 137 11.32 6.55 6.14
C SER A 137 10.07 6.63 7.03
N GLY A 138 9.36 7.75 6.95
CA GLY A 138 8.11 7.99 7.67
C GLY A 138 8.30 8.47 9.10
N ALA A 139 9.51 8.88 9.50
CA ALA A 139 9.75 9.42 10.83
C ALA A 139 9.21 10.85 10.95
N THR A 140 9.37 11.67 9.91
CA THR A 140 8.79 13.01 9.79
C THR A 140 8.13 13.21 8.43
N TRP A 141 7.18 14.14 8.38
CA TRP A 141 6.34 14.39 7.20
C TRP A 141 6.23 15.88 6.91
N CYS A 142 6.41 16.24 5.64
CA CYS A 142 6.02 17.52 5.08
C CYS A 142 4.67 17.36 4.37
N THR A 143 3.72 18.24 4.68
CA THR A 143 2.32 18.07 4.31
C THR A 143 1.84 19.24 3.47
N PHE A 144 1.11 18.94 2.41
CA PHE A 144 0.60 19.91 1.47
C PHE A 144 -0.93 19.78 1.40
N SER A 145 -1.63 20.41 2.35
CA SER A 145 -3.09 20.36 2.52
C SER A 145 -3.88 21.24 1.53
N SER A 146 -3.19 21.92 0.61
CA SER A 146 -3.82 22.70 -0.45
C SER A 146 -3.02 22.58 -1.76
N PRO A 147 -3.67 22.30 -2.91
CA PRO A 147 -3.00 22.15 -4.19
C PRO A 147 -2.28 23.43 -4.64
N ALA A 148 -2.81 24.60 -4.25
CA ALA A 148 -2.32 25.91 -4.69
C ALA A 148 -0.91 26.25 -4.18
N THR A 149 -0.52 25.76 -3.00
CA THR A 149 0.83 25.94 -2.44
C THR A 149 1.79 24.80 -2.80
N ALA A 150 1.27 23.70 -3.36
CA ALA A 150 2.04 22.51 -3.76
C ALA A 150 2.28 22.43 -5.28
N GLY A 151 1.71 23.35 -6.07
CA GLY A 151 1.74 23.28 -7.53
C GLY A 151 0.89 22.14 -8.11
N LEU A 152 -0.05 21.59 -7.34
CA LEU A 152 -0.93 20.51 -7.75
C LEU A 152 -2.28 21.09 -8.22
N GLY A 153 -2.91 20.48 -9.22
CA GLY A 153 -4.18 20.97 -9.77
C GLY A 153 -5.43 20.57 -8.97
N THR A 154 -5.34 19.58 -8.09
CA THR A 154 -6.47 19.01 -7.33
C THR A 154 -6.02 18.44 -5.98
N ASN A 155 -6.97 18.19 -5.08
CA ASN A 155 -6.73 17.55 -3.77
C ASN A 155 -6.55 16.03 -3.85
N SER A 156 -6.83 15.42 -5.01
CA SER A 156 -6.90 13.96 -5.16
C SER A 156 -5.78 13.49 -6.06
N ILE A 157 -4.79 12.83 -5.46
CA ILE A 157 -3.64 12.26 -6.18
C ILE A 157 -3.92 10.78 -6.43
N ALA A 158 -4.28 10.46 -7.67
CA ALA A 158 -4.58 9.09 -8.10
C ALA A 158 -3.33 8.32 -8.60
N GLY A 159 -2.20 9.00 -8.73
CA GLY A 159 -0.94 8.40 -9.17
C GLY A 159 0.22 9.37 -8.94
N LEU A 160 1.37 8.81 -8.61
CA LEU A 160 2.65 9.51 -8.54
C LEU A 160 3.55 8.88 -9.59
N TRP A 161 4.22 9.70 -10.39
CA TRP A 161 5.16 9.24 -11.40
C TRP A 161 6.40 10.12 -11.35
N LEU A 162 7.56 9.51 -11.16
CA LEU A 162 8.86 10.15 -11.23
C LEU A 162 9.56 9.70 -12.52
N GLN A 163 10.20 10.65 -13.21
CA GLN A 163 11.07 10.40 -14.38
C GLN A 163 12.38 9.74 -13.97
#